data_AF-A0A3N9MSJ4-F1
#
_entry.id   AF-A0A3N9MSJ4-F1
#
_cell.length_a   1.000
_cell.length_b   1.000
_cell.length_c   1.000
_cell.angle_alpha   90.00
_cell.angle_beta   90.00
_cell.angle_gamma   90.00
#
_symmetry.space_group_name_H-M   'P 1'
#
loop_
_entity.id
_entity.type
_entity.pdbx_description
1 polymer ?
#
loop_
_entity_poly.entity_id
_entity_poly.type
_entity_poly.pdbx_seq_one_letter_code
_entity_poly.pdbx_strand_id
1 'polypeptide(L)' 'MKRKIYCEICGALIPPERLEALPGTTSCVKCSQTKPYSEAEALGILDPEDLEENRLNVEDFEDSENELFP' A
#
# COMPACT_ATOMS: atom_id res chain seq x y z
N MET A 1 -33.03 -14.94 11.87
CA MET A 1 -33.26 -13.66 11.15
C MET A 1 -31.90 -13.11 10.71
N LYS A 2 -31.59 -13.08 9.40
CA LYS A 2 -30.34 -12.44 8.91
C LYS A 2 -30.49 -10.91 9.08
N ARG A 3 -29.61 -10.27 9.85
CA ARG A 3 -29.62 -8.80 10.04
C ARG A 3 -29.20 -8.13 8.73
N LYS A 4 -30.00 -7.15 8.27
CA LYS A 4 -29.66 -6.30 7.13
C LYS A 4 -28.75 -5.16 7.63
N ILE A 5 -27.52 -5.11 7.12
CA ILE A 5 -26.55 -4.06 7.44
C ILE A 5 -26.37 -3.20 6.19
N TYR A 6 -26.27 -1.90 6.38
CA TYR A 6 -26.05 -0.93 5.31
C TYR A 6 -24.63 -0.36 5.40
N CYS A 7 -24.06 -0.06 4.24
CA CYS A 7 -22.74 0.53 4.11
C CYS A 7 -22.74 1.93 4.72
N GLU A 8 -21.80 2.22 5.60
CA GLU A 8 -21.65 3.56 6.20
C GLU A 8 -21.17 4.62 5.20
N ILE A 9 -20.55 4.20 4.08
CA ILE A 9 -19.94 5.10 3.09
C ILE A 9 -20.96 5.54 2.03
N CYS A 10 -21.78 4.60 1.54
CA CYS A 10 -22.69 4.85 0.41
C CYS A 10 -24.15 4.52 0.70
N GLY A 11 -24.48 4.03 1.89
CA GLY A 11 -25.84 3.62 2.26
C GLY A 11 -26.35 2.36 1.55
N ALA A 12 -25.54 1.71 0.70
CA ALA A 12 -25.95 0.50 0.00
C ALA A 12 -26.08 -0.70 0.96
N LEU A 13 -27.01 -1.61 0.67
CA LEU A 13 -27.15 -2.86 1.43
C LEU A 13 -25.85 -3.69 1.32
N ILE A 14 -25.28 -4.11 2.45
CA ILE A 14 -24.13 -5.02 2.47
C ILE A 14 -24.64 -6.43 2.17
N PRO A 15 -24.11 -7.12 1.14
CA PRO A 15 -24.55 -8.47 0.81
C PRO A 15 -24.26 -9.44 1.97
N PRO A 16 -25.17 -10.39 2.23
CA PRO A 16 -25.05 -11.30 3.37
C PRO A 16 -23.81 -12.19 3.28
N GLU A 17 -23.42 -12.62 2.08
CA GLU A 17 -22.17 -13.39 1.86
C GLU A 17 -20.94 -12.66 2.39
N ARG A 18 -20.92 -11.32 2.30
CA ARG A 18 -19.83 -10.50 2.82
C ARG A 18 -19.87 -10.37 4.34
N LEU A 19 -21.06 -10.31 4.94
CA LEU A 19 -21.22 -10.34 6.39
C LEU A 19 -20.88 -11.73 6.97
N GLU A 20 -21.12 -12.79 6.20
CA GLU A 20 -20.76 -14.17 6.55
C GLU A 20 -19.25 -14.40 6.45
N ALA A 21 -18.58 -13.85 5.43
CA ALA A 21 -17.12 -13.92 5.28
C ALA A 21 -16.35 -13.01 6.24
N LEU A 22 -16.86 -11.80 6.50
CA LEU A 22 -16.24 -10.78 7.33
C LEU A 22 -17.26 -10.24 8.35
N PRO A 23 -17.47 -10.96 9.45
CA PRO A 23 -18.39 -10.51 10.50
C PRO A 23 -17.89 -9.21 11.12
N GLY A 24 -18.73 -8.17 11.10
CA GLY A 24 -18.39 -6.83 11.60
C GLY A 24 -17.97 -5.83 10.53
N THR A 25 -17.93 -6.21 9.26
CA THR A 25 -17.70 -5.24 8.18
C THR A 25 -18.86 -4.25 8.07
N THR A 26 -18.51 -2.97 7.96
CA THR A 26 -19.45 -1.86 7.86
C THR A 26 -19.44 -1.19 6.48
N SER A 27 -18.61 -1.70 5.56
CA SER A 27 -18.48 -1.19 4.20
C SER A 27 -18.85 -2.24 3.14
N CYS A 28 -19.52 -1.80 2.08
CA CYS A 28 -19.86 -2.67 0.96
C CYS A 28 -18.62 -3.04 0.13
N VAL A 29 -18.75 -4.08 -0.71
CA VAL A 29 -17.67 -4.57 -1.59
C VAL A 29 -17.05 -3.44 -2.42
N LYS A 30 -17.89 -2.58 -3.00
CA LYS A 30 -17.44 -1.47 -3.86
C LYS A 30 -16.59 -0.48 -3.08
N CYS A 31 -17.10 0.04 -1.96
CA CYS A 31 -16.37 1.04 -1.17
C CYS A 31 -15.11 0.48 -0.52
N SER A 32 -15.08 -0.82 -0.23
CA SER A 32 -13.88 -1.49 0.28
C SER A 32 -12.80 -1.66 -0.78
N GLN A 33 -13.14 -1.70 -2.07
CA GLN A 33 -12.18 -1.78 -3.17
C GLN A 33 -11.67 -0.40 -3.60
N THR A 34 -12.41 0.67 -3.28
CA THR A 34 -12.03 2.04 -3.62
C THR A 34 -11.06 2.67 -2.62
N LYS A 35 -10.30 1.91 -1.82
CA LYS A 35 -9.15 2.50 -1.15
C LYS A 35 -8.08 2.71 -2.23
N PRO A 36 -7.78 3.96 -2.68
CA PRO A 36 -6.48 4.17 -3.26
C PRO A 36 -5.53 4.04 -2.08
N TYR A 37 -4.84 2.91 -1.95
CA TYR A 37 -3.52 3.05 -1.36
C TYR A 37 -2.83 4.03 -2.31
N SER A 38 -2.68 5.29 -1.90
CA SER A 38 -1.72 6.15 -2.57
C SER A 38 -0.45 5.35 -2.62
N GLU A 39 0.16 5.23 -3.81
CA GLU A 39 1.34 4.40 -4.09
C GLU A 39 2.41 4.42 -2.96
N ALA A 40 2.49 5.53 -2.23
CA ALA A 40 3.24 5.71 -0.99
C ALA A 40 2.99 4.67 0.13
N GLU A 41 1.75 4.23 0.40
CA GLU A 41 1.44 3.30 1.50
C GLU A 41 1.52 1.82 1.10
N ALA A 42 1.40 1.50 -0.20
CA ALA A 42 1.46 0.11 -0.69
C ALA A 42 2.88 -0.45 -0.72
N LEU A 43 3.90 0.41 -0.70
CA LEU A 43 5.30 0.01 -0.74
C LEU A 43 5.91 -0.31 0.63
N GLY A 44 5.14 -0.25 1.72
CA GLY A 44 5.67 -0.56 3.07
C GLY A 44 6.80 0.37 3.51
N ILE A 45 6.95 1.52 2.86
CA ILE A 45 7.85 2.57 3.28
C ILE A 45 6.99 3.48 4.14
N LEU A 46 7.23 3.46 5.44
CA LEU A 46 7.15 4.55 6.40
C LEU A 46 6.98 3.94 7.79
N ASP A 47 8.06 3.30 8.27
CA ASP A 47 8.47 3.59 9.64
C ASP A 47 9.41 4.80 9.53
N PRO A 48 9.07 5.98 10.09
CA PRO A 48 9.93 7.16 10.04
C PRO A 48 11.26 6.96 10.78
N GLU A 49 11.45 5.82 11.45
CA GLU A 49 12.69 5.41 12.12
C GLU A 49 13.73 4.79 11.16
N ASP A 50 13.35 4.37 9.94
CA ASP A 50 14.21 3.66 8.97
C ASP A 50 14.73 4.55 7.81
N LEU A 51 14.63 5.88 7.92
CA LEU A 51 15.00 6.81 6.83
C LEU A 51 16.50 7.14 6.75
N GLU A 52 17.34 6.66 7.68
CA GLU A 52 18.70 7.19 7.85
C GLU A 52 19.83 6.36 7.20
N GLU A 53 19.58 5.12 6.73
CA GLU A 53 20.67 4.21 6.36
C GLU A 53 20.72 3.74 4.89
N ASN A 54 20.25 4.54 3.94
CA ASN A 54 20.51 4.27 2.51
C ASN A 54 21.01 5.49 1.73
N ARG A 55 22.07 6.12 2.23
CA ARG A 55 22.93 6.98 1.40
C ARG A 55 23.85 6.07 0.58
N LEU A 56 23.32 5.56 -0.53
CA LEU A 56 24.08 4.82 -1.53
C LEU A 56 25.19 5.75 -2.04
N ASN A 57 26.43 5.51 -1.60
CA ASN A 57 27.59 6.34 -1.88
C ASN A 57 27.96 6.21 -3.37
N VAL A 58 27.44 7.12 -4.20
CA VAL A 58 27.68 7.22 -5.65
C VAL A 58 29.12 7.65 -6.00
N GLU A 59 30.01 7.82 -5.02
CA GLU A 59 31.34 8.40 -5.22
C GLU A 59 32.49 7.38 -5.38
N ASP A 60 32.23 6.08 -5.60
CA ASP A 60 33.29 5.09 -5.90
C ASP A 60 33.29 4.60 -7.37
N PHE A 61 32.77 5.42 -8.28
CA PHE A 61 32.83 5.13 -9.72
C PHE A 61 33.41 6.33 -10.50
N GLU A 62 34.62 6.76 -10.11
CA GLU A 62 35.46 7.54 -11.03
C GLU A 62 36.25 6.58 -11.92
N ASP A 63 35.68 6.44 -13.11
CA ASP A 63 36.19 5.94 -14.39
C ASP A 63 37.66 6.36 -14.67
N SER A 64 38.51 5.40 -15.06
CA SER A 64 39.37 5.56 -16.25
C SER A 64 40.17 4.26 -16.51
N GLU A 65 39.66 3.41 -17.40
CA GLU A 65 40.51 2.45 -18.12
C GLU A 65 41.28 3.19 -19.25
N ASN A 66 42.53 2.75 -19.54
CA ASN A 66 43.30 2.92 -20.80
C ASN A 66 43.91 4.35 -21.08
N GLU A 67 45.18 4.63 -21.48
CA GLU A 67 46.36 3.91 -22.04
C GLU A 67 47.66 4.75 -21.86
N LEU A 68 48.81 4.09 -22.10
CA LEU A 68 50.02 4.57 -22.82
C LEU A 68 51.35 4.68 -22.03
N PHE A 69 52.29 3.82 -22.47
CA PHE A 69 53.71 3.65 -22.17
C PHE A 69 54.55 4.95 -22.06
N PRO A 70 55.73 4.89 -21.41
CA PRO A 70 56.96 4.51 -22.15
C PRO A 70 57.65 3.22 -21.66
#